data_AF-A0A9W6Z268-F1
#
_entry.id   AF-A0A9W6Z268-F1
#
_cell.length_a   1.000
_cell.length_b   1.000
_cell.length_c   1.000
_cell.angle_alpha   90.00
_cell.angle_beta   90.00
_cell.angle_gamma   90.00
#
_symmetry.space_group_name_H-M   'P 1'
#
loop_
_entity.id
_entity.type
_entity.pdbx_description
1 polymer ?
#
loop_
_entity_poly.entity_id
_entity_poly.type
_entity_poly.pdbx_seq_one_letter_code
_entity_poly.pdbx_strand_id
1 'polypeptide(L)'
;MNCEICTQNKFKYKCPKCGLKYCSLACYKSESHKHTDLEKSNNTEKKEEKVEKDSEPHPNPVRETTSPELTKLSQDPKFLEYLKEPIIQVNLHILFEIMQNVSLTNEYNRDGRLEIANKKLVNLRSGGLEENEYFDEFCEYILDKLYNDDKANSKN
;
A
#
# COMPACT_ATOMS: atom_id res chain seq x y z
N MET A 1 -9.82 19.81 23.39
CA MET A 1 -9.66 18.33 23.32
C MET A 1 -8.37 17.97 24.03
N ASN A 2 -8.47 17.11 25.04
CA ASN A 2 -7.36 16.75 25.92
C ASN A 2 -6.82 15.37 25.57
N CYS A 3 -5.67 15.02 26.14
CA CYS A 3 -5.07 13.71 26.04
C CYS A 3 -5.99 12.66 26.69
N GLU A 4 -6.27 11.57 26.00
CA GLU A 4 -7.14 10.49 26.47
C GLU A 4 -6.44 9.56 27.48
N ILE A 5 -5.14 9.77 27.71
CA ILE A 5 -4.31 8.97 28.63
C ILE A 5 -4.19 9.70 29.97
N CYS A 6 -3.74 10.96 29.98
CA CYS A 6 -3.55 11.71 31.22
C CYS A 6 -4.65 12.71 31.53
N THR A 7 -5.51 13.04 30.56
CA THR A 7 -6.63 14.04 30.61
C THR A 7 -6.27 15.47 31.03
N GLN A 8 -5.04 15.70 31.50
CA GLN A 8 -4.55 16.97 32.03
C GLN A 8 -4.11 17.94 30.93
N ASN A 9 -3.51 17.43 29.86
CA ASN A 9 -2.88 18.25 28.82
C ASN A 9 -3.68 18.18 27.51
N LYS A 10 -3.61 19.23 26.67
CA LYS A 10 -4.10 19.16 25.28
C LYS A 10 -3.37 18.06 24.52
N PHE A 11 -4.10 17.29 23.72
CA PHE A 11 -3.48 16.25 22.91
C PHE A 11 -2.63 16.87 21.79
N LYS A 12 -1.54 16.21 21.41
CA LYS A 12 -0.64 16.64 20.34
C LYS A 12 -0.54 15.62 19.21
N TYR A 13 -0.73 14.34 19.53
CA TYR A 13 -0.52 13.23 18.61
C TYR A 13 -1.67 12.20 18.73
N LYS A 14 -1.84 11.35 17.72
CA LYS A 14 -2.81 10.26 17.68
C LYS A 14 -2.08 8.95 17.43
N CYS A 15 -2.36 7.91 18.21
CA CYS A 15 -1.75 6.59 18.02
C CYS A 15 -2.29 5.91 16.76
N PRO A 16 -1.46 5.44 15.83
CA PRO A 16 -1.92 4.78 14.61
C PRO A 16 -2.48 3.37 14.85
N LYS A 17 -2.16 2.73 15.99
CA LYS A 17 -2.61 1.37 16.31
C LYS A 17 -4.00 1.31 16.95
N CYS A 18 -4.28 2.19 17.92
CA CYS A 18 -5.55 2.19 18.66
C CYS A 18 -6.36 3.48 18.52
N GLY A 19 -5.82 4.50 17.84
CA GLY A 19 -6.51 5.78 17.61
C GLY A 19 -6.53 6.75 18.80
N LEU A 20 -5.96 6.38 19.95
CA LEU A 20 -5.95 7.24 21.15
C LEU A 20 -5.13 8.52 20.96
N LYS A 21 -5.67 9.64 21.44
CA LYS A 21 -5.06 10.97 21.40
C LYS A 21 -4.17 11.19 22.63
N TYR A 22 -2.89 11.50 22.43
CA TYR A 22 -1.93 11.66 23.51
C TYR A 22 -1.15 12.97 23.44
N CYS A 23 -0.67 13.47 24.59
CA CYS A 23 0.05 14.74 24.66
C CYS A 23 1.57 14.62 24.49
N SER A 24 2.18 13.47 24.83
CA SER A 24 3.64 13.28 24.83
C SER A 24 4.04 11.81 24.77
N LEU A 25 5.33 11.55 24.49
CA LEU A 25 5.91 10.21 24.52
C LEU A 25 5.76 9.51 25.89
N ALA A 26 5.70 10.27 26.99
CA ALA A 26 5.45 9.70 28.32
C ALA A 26 4.06 9.07 28.41
N CYS A 27 3.04 9.72 27.85
CA CYS A 27 1.70 9.13 27.74
C CYS A 27 1.69 7.95 26.75
N TYR A 28 2.38 8.06 25.62
CA TYR A 28 2.46 6.99 24.62
C TYR A 28 3.07 5.69 25.18
N LYS A 29 4.05 5.78 26.08
CA LYS A 29 4.69 4.62 26.72
C LYS A 29 4.11 4.27 28.10
N SER A 30 3.02 4.92 28.49
CA SER A 30 2.42 4.68 29.81
C SER A 30 1.76 3.32 29.89
N GLU A 31 1.62 2.79 31.10
CA GLU A 31 0.91 1.53 31.33
C GLU A 31 -0.58 1.60 30.96
N SER A 32 -1.15 2.80 30.94
CA SER A 32 -2.52 3.06 30.50
C SER A 32 -2.67 3.03 28.97
N HIS A 33 -1.56 2.93 28.23
CA HIS A 33 -1.53 2.80 26.77
C HIS A 33 -0.85 1.47 26.38
N LYS A 34 -1.53 0.37 26.70
CA LYS A 34 -1.14 -0.99 26.30
C LYS A 34 -2.01 -1.46 25.14
N HIS A 35 -1.39 -2.09 24.16
CA HIS A 35 -2.07 -2.77 23.06
C HIS A 35 -2.18 -4.25 23.45
N THR A 36 -3.27 -4.61 24.11
CA THR A 36 -3.61 -6.03 24.31
C THR A 36 -4.29 -6.50 23.03
N ASP A 37 -3.68 -7.47 22.34
CA ASP A 37 -4.31 -8.21 21.24
C ASP A 37 -5.55 -8.95 21.77
N LEU A 38 -6.71 -8.30 21.71
CA LEU A 38 -8.00 -8.94 21.90
C LEU A 38 -8.99 -8.42 20.85
N GLU A 39 -9.28 -9.31 19.91
CA GLU A 39 -10.42 -9.25 19.01
C GLU A 39 -11.76 -9.05 19.77
N LYS A 40 -12.55 -8.11 19.24
CA LYS A 40 -14.03 -8.01 19.25
C LYS A 40 -14.80 -7.86 20.58
N SER A 41 -15.61 -6.79 20.60
CA SER A 41 -17.09 -6.79 20.78
C SER A 41 -17.57 -5.64 21.69
N ASN A 42 -18.24 -4.63 21.11
CA ASN A 42 -19.70 -4.37 21.15
C ASN A 42 -19.99 -3.14 22.05
N ASN A 43 -20.55 -2.05 21.51
CA ASN A 43 -21.99 -1.75 21.38
C ASN A 43 -22.66 -1.62 22.78
N THR A 44 -23.42 -0.59 23.17
CA THR A 44 -24.37 0.27 22.42
C THR A 44 -24.82 1.44 23.33
N GLU A 45 -25.47 2.44 22.71
CA GLU A 45 -26.61 3.27 23.19
C GLU A 45 -26.37 4.54 24.04
N LYS A 46 -27.07 5.69 23.87
CA LYS A 46 -27.91 6.32 22.81
C LYS A 46 -28.45 7.63 23.42
N LYS A 47 -28.42 8.77 22.69
CA LYS A 47 -29.46 9.85 22.58
C LYS A 47 -28.91 11.04 21.75
N GLU A 48 -29.22 11.14 20.45
CA GLU A 48 -30.22 12.06 19.82
C GLU A 48 -29.91 13.55 20.13
N GLU A 49 -29.62 14.45 19.17
CA GLU A 49 -30.50 14.86 18.06
C GLU A 49 -29.80 15.66 16.91
N LYS A 50 -30.09 15.23 15.67
CA LYS A 50 -30.18 15.85 14.31
C LYS A 50 -29.37 17.06 13.75
N VAL A 51 -28.76 16.79 12.58
CA VAL A 51 -28.78 17.49 11.24
C VAL A 51 -28.03 18.83 11.14
N GLU A 52 -27.00 19.04 10.30
CA GLU A 52 -26.86 18.88 8.83
C GLU A 52 -25.55 18.16 8.45
N LYS A 53 -25.56 17.04 7.72
CA LYS A 53 -25.56 16.90 6.25
C LYS A 53 -24.38 17.60 5.56
N ASP A 54 -23.22 16.96 5.57
CA ASP A 54 -22.63 16.59 4.29
C ASP A 54 -22.09 15.16 4.37
N SER A 55 -22.52 14.36 3.41
CA SER A 55 -22.16 12.96 3.25
C SER A 55 -20.88 12.92 2.43
N GLU A 56 -19.90 12.11 2.80
CA GLU A 56 -19.44 11.02 1.94
C GLU A 56 -18.38 10.15 2.64
N PRO A 57 -18.36 8.84 2.35
CA PRO A 57 -17.41 7.91 2.92
C PRO A 57 -16.05 8.19 2.29
N HIS A 58 -15.00 8.48 3.07
CA HIS A 58 -13.66 8.48 2.50
C HIS A 58 -13.32 7.05 2.05
N PRO A 59 -13.30 6.78 0.73
CA PRO A 59 -12.74 5.54 0.23
C PRO A 59 -11.23 5.69 0.42
N ASN A 60 -10.53 4.61 0.73
CA ASN A 60 -9.10 4.57 0.47
C ASN A 60 -8.90 5.00 -0.99
N PRO A 61 -8.12 6.05 -1.29
CA PRO A 61 -7.75 6.31 -2.66
C PRO A 61 -6.70 5.25 -2.99
N VAL A 62 -7.17 4.05 -3.36
CA VAL A 62 -6.60 3.43 -4.54
C VAL A 62 -6.76 4.53 -5.59
N ARG A 63 -5.70 5.32 -5.81
CA ARG A 63 -5.69 6.20 -6.97
C ARG A 63 -5.87 5.24 -8.13
N GLU A 64 -7.07 5.23 -8.71
CA GLU A 64 -7.31 4.74 -10.07
C GLU A 64 -6.51 5.66 -11.00
N THR A 65 -5.19 5.55 -10.94
CA THR A 65 -4.32 5.86 -12.04
C THR A 65 -4.16 4.59 -12.84
N THR A 66 -5.28 4.01 -13.28
CA THR A 66 -5.29 3.07 -14.40
C THR A 66 -4.98 3.92 -15.60
N SER A 67 -3.69 4.02 -15.91
CA SER A 67 -3.28 4.64 -17.16
C SER A 67 -3.93 3.87 -18.32
N PRO A 68 -4.25 4.53 -19.45
CA PRO A 68 -4.85 3.86 -20.60
C PRO A 68 -4.07 2.61 -21.05
N GLU A 69 -2.75 2.65 -20.89
CA GLU A 69 -1.82 1.58 -21.22
C GLU A 69 -1.99 0.36 -20.29
N LEU A 70 -2.13 0.59 -18.98
CA LEU A 70 -2.41 -0.49 -18.01
C LEU A 70 -3.80 -1.10 -18.21
N THR A 71 -4.76 -0.32 -18.68
CA THR A 71 -6.12 -0.81 -19.00
C THR A 71 -6.13 -1.72 -20.22
N LYS A 72 -5.31 -1.41 -21.24
CA LYS A 72 -5.11 -2.33 -22.38
C LYS A 72 -4.41 -3.61 -21.95
N LEU A 73 -3.37 -3.49 -21.13
CA LEU A 73 -2.62 -4.65 -20.65
C LEU A 73 -3.49 -5.60 -19.83
N SER A 74 -4.40 -5.07 -19.00
CA SER A 74 -5.33 -5.90 -18.21
C SER A 74 -6.37 -6.66 -19.05
N GLN A 75 -6.54 -6.32 -20.33
CA GLN A 75 -7.37 -7.04 -21.28
C GLN A 75 -6.58 -8.06 -22.12
N ASP A 76 -5.25 -8.03 -22.06
CA ASP A 76 -4.40 -8.92 -22.86
C ASP A 76 -4.41 -10.36 -22.28
N PRO A 77 -4.80 -11.37 -23.07
CA PRO A 77 -5.00 -12.72 -22.57
C PRO A 77 -3.70 -13.39 -22.13
N LYS A 78 -2.57 -13.08 -22.78
CA LYS A 78 -1.26 -13.64 -22.41
C LYS A 78 -0.74 -12.99 -21.12
N PHE A 79 -0.95 -11.69 -20.94
CA PHE A 79 -0.68 -11.01 -19.66
C PHE A 79 -1.47 -11.66 -18.52
N LEU A 80 -2.77 -11.90 -18.73
CA LEU A 80 -3.63 -12.57 -17.74
C LEU A 80 -3.21 -14.02 -17.48
N GLU A 81 -2.61 -14.70 -18.46
CA GLU A 81 -2.04 -16.04 -18.28
C GLU A 81 -0.81 -16.00 -17.36
N TYR A 82 0.15 -15.09 -17.58
CA TYR A 82 1.28 -14.92 -16.66
C TYR A 82 0.82 -14.61 -15.23
N LEU A 83 -0.23 -13.80 -15.05
CA LEU A 83 -0.74 -13.47 -13.71
C LEU A 83 -1.34 -14.67 -12.96
N LYS A 84 -1.65 -15.78 -13.63
CA LYS A 84 -2.10 -17.02 -12.97
C LYS A 84 -0.95 -17.81 -12.38
N GLU A 85 0.28 -17.56 -12.84
CA GLU A 85 1.43 -18.34 -12.43
C GLU A 85 1.87 -17.96 -11.00
N PRO A 86 2.00 -18.92 -10.08
CA PRO A 86 2.31 -18.64 -8.68
C PRO A 86 3.61 -17.85 -8.49
N ILE A 87 4.62 -18.12 -9.31
CA ILE A 87 5.91 -17.44 -9.22
C ILE A 87 5.81 -15.96 -9.58
N ILE A 88 4.97 -15.61 -10.55
CA ILE A 88 4.70 -14.22 -10.92
C ILE A 88 3.95 -13.53 -9.79
N GLN A 89 2.91 -14.17 -9.25
CA GLN A 89 2.12 -13.63 -8.14
C GLN A 89 2.96 -13.35 -6.90
N VAL A 90 3.82 -14.30 -6.50
CA VAL A 90 4.70 -14.16 -5.33
C VAL A 90 5.67 -13.00 -5.53
N ASN A 91 6.34 -12.92 -6.69
CA ASN A 91 7.29 -11.85 -6.95
C ASN A 91 6.62 -10.47 -7.03
N LEU A 92 5.44 -10.37 -7.66
CA LEU A 92 4.64 -9.14 -7.66
C LEU A 92 4.19 -8.75 -6.25
N HIS A 93 3.76 -9.71 -5.44
CA HIS A 93 3.37 -9.47 -4.06
C HIS A 93 4.54 -8.96 -3.22
N ILE A 94 5.74 -9.53 -3.38
CA ILE A 94 6.95 -9.04 -2.70
C ILE A 94 7.25 -7.60 -3.10
N LEU A 95 7.23 -7.29 -4.40
CA LEU A 95 7.46 -5.92 -4.88
C LEU A 95 6.39 -4.94 -4.36
N PHE A 96 5.13 -5.37 -4.33
CA PHE A 96 4.03 -4.58 -3.77
C PHE A 96 4.23 -4.32 -2.26
N GLU A 97 4.57 -5.35 -1.48
CA GLU A 97 4.87 -5.22 -0.05
C GLU A 97 6.05 -4.26 0.19
N ILE A 98 7.14 -4.37 -0.58
CA ILE A 98 8.26 -3.41 -0.49
C ILE A 98 7.78 -1.98 -0.73
N MET A 99 6.90 -1.76 -1.71
CA MET A 99 6.40 -0.42 -2.05
C MET A 99 5.46 0.18 -1.01
N GLN A 100 4.72 -0.64 -0.26
CA GLN A 100 3.68 -0.19 0.67
C GLN A 100 4.08 -0.29 2.15
N ASN A 101 4.97 -1.21 2.50
CA ASN A 101 5.25 -1.59 3.88
C ASN A 101 6.51 -0.88 4.41
N VAL A 102 6.29 0.21 5.14
CA VAL A 102 7.37 0.96 5.81
C VAL A 102 8.10 0.12 6.85
N SER A 103 7.41 -0.81 7.54
CA SER A 103 8.04 -1.64 8.58
C SER A 103 8.97 -2.69 7.99
N LEU A 104 8.67 -3.17 6.78
CA LEU A 104 9.50 -4.14 6.06
C LEU A 104 10.80 -3.50 5.55
N THR A 105 10.70 -2.28 5.02
CA THR A 105 11.80 -1.58 4.34
C THR A 105 12.58 -0.65 5.24
N ASN A 106 11.99 -0.22 6.35
CA ASN A 106 12.45 0.89 7.18
C ASN A 106 12.61 2.22 6.41
N GLU A 107 11.90 2.36 5.29
CA GLU A 107 11.93 3.54 4.42
C GLU A 107 10.60 4.30 4.47
N TYR A 108 10.63 5.51 5.05
CA TYR A 108 9.43 6.32 5.28
C TYR A 108 8.92 6.99 4.00
N ASN A 109 9.80 7.27 3.05
CA ASN A 109 9.46 7.93 1.79
C ASN A 109 9.26 6.90 0.66
N ARG A 110 8.47 7.28 -0.35
CA ARG A 110 8.14 6.41 -1.48
C ARG A 110 9.36 6.11 -2.36
N ASP A 111 10.27 7.06 -2.51
CA ASP A 111 11.43 6.95 -3.41
C ASP A 111 12.45 5.94 -2.89
N GLY A 112 12.72 5.91 -1.58
CA GLY A 112 13.57 4.91 -0.94
C GLY A 112 12.98 3.51 -1.05
N ARG A 113 11.66 3.36 -0.88
CA ARG A 113 10.99 2.07 -1.13
C ARG A 113 11.05 1.66 -2.60
N LEU A 114 10.92 2.61 -3.52
CA LEU A 114 11.11 2.37 -4.96
C LEU A 114 12.55 1.91 -5.27
N GLU A 115 13.56 2.49 -4.62
CA GLU A 115 14.94 2.05 -4.79
C GLU A 115 15.13 0.59 -4.33
N ILE A 116 14.55 0.22 -3.19
CA ILE A 116 14.59 -1.17 -2.69
C ILE A 116 13.83 -2.11 -3.64
N ALA A 117 12.65 -1.72 -4.10
CA ALA A 117 11.87 -2.50 -5.06
C ALA A 117 12.64 -2.70 -6.37
N ASN A 118 13.32 -1.66 -6.86
CA ASN A 118 14.17 -1.75 -8.04
C ASN A 118 15.36 -2.69 -7.84
N LYS A 119 16.01 -2.65 -6.67
CA LYS A 119 17.09 -3.61 -6.35
C LYS A 119 16.58 -5.05 -6.35
N LYS A 120 15.40 -5.29 -5.75
CA LYS A 120 14.76 -6.61 -5.77
C LYS A 120 14.40 -7.04 -7.19
N LEU A 121 13.84 -6.13 -7.99
CA LEU A 121 13.49 -6.38 -9.39
C LEU A 121 14.74 -6.74 -10.21
N VAL A 122 15.83 -5.98 -10.10
CA VAL A 122 17.11 -6.27 -10.79
C VAL A 122 17.64 -7.65 -10.41
N ASN A 123 17.56 -8.05 -9.13
CA ASN A 123 17.99 -9.39 -8.71
C ASN A 123 17.16 -10.53 -9.30
N LEU A 124 15.90 -10.29 -9.69
CA LEU A 124 15.02 -11.28 -10.32
C LEU A 124 15.22 -11.38 -11.84
N ARG A 125 15.83 -10.37 -12.47
CA ARG A 125 16.07 -10.32 -13.92
C ARG A 125 17.38 -11.01 -14.30
N SER A 126 17.63 -11.17 -15.60
CA SER A 126 18.86 -11.78 -16.10
C SER A 126 20.13 -11.12 -15.56
N GLY A 127 21.04 -11.96 -15.04
CA GLY A 127 22.26 -11.52 -14.38
C GLY A 127 22.09 -11.13 -12.90
N GLY A 128 20.89 -11.27 -12.35
CA GLY A 128 20.60 -11.08 -10.93
C GLY A 128 20.91 -12.32 -10.08
N LEU A 129 21.08 -12.12 -8.76
CA LEU A 129 21.38 -13.23 -7.83
C LEU A 129 20.22 -14.22 -7.64
N GLU A 130 19.00 -13.75 -7.86
CA GLU A 130 17.75 -14.51 -7.71
C GLU A 130 17.06 -14.63 -9.08
N GLU A 131 17.87 -14.69 -10.16
CA GLU A 131 17.39 -14.70 -11.53
C GLU A 131 16.27 -15.72 -11.72
N ASN A 132 15.20 -15.25 -12.34
CA ASN A 132 14.03 -16.05 -12.66
C ASN A 132 13.66 -15.81 -14.11
N GLU A 133 14.08 -16.73 -14.98
CA GLU A 133 13.89 -16.63 -16.43
C GLU A 133 12.43 -16.34 -16.81
N TYR A 134 11.48 -17.01 -16.14
CA TYR A 134 10.05 -16.85 -16.42
C TYR A 134 9.51 -15.49 -15.99
N PHE A 135 10.00 -14.95 -14.87
CA PHE A 135 9.65 -13.61 -14.42
C PHE A 135 10.30 -12.53 -15.29
N ASP A 136 11.50 -12.76 -15.81
CA ASP A 136 12.14 -11.83 -16.74
C ASP A 136 11.42 -11.81 -18.09
N GLU A 137 11.02 -12.96 -18.64
CA GLU A 137 10.17 -13.03 -19.84
C GLU A 137 8.86 -12.25 -19.64
N PHE A 138 8.23 -12.38 -18.47
CA PHE A 138 7.05 -11.59 -18.12
C PHE A 138 7.33 -10.08 -18.10
N CYS A 139 8.48 -9.66 -17.57
CA CYS A 139 8.89 -8.26 -17.57
C CYS A 139 9.13 -7.74 -19.00
N GLU A 140 9.84 -8.49 -19.83
CA GLU A 140 10.06 -8.18 -21.24
C GLU A 140 8.75 -8.07 -22.00
N TYR A 141 7.82 -8.99 -21.76
CA TYR A 141 6.50 -8.96 -22.38
C TYR A 141 5.72 -7.67 -22.05
N ILE A 142 5.73 -7.26 -20.78
CA ILE A 142 5.09 -5.99 -20.37
C ILE A 142 5.75 -4.81 -21.06
N LEU A 143 7.09 -4.76 -21.05
CA LEU A 143 7.84 -3.66 -21.67
C LEU A 143 7.55 -3.58 -23.18
N ASP A 144 7.54 -4.71 -23.87
CA ASP A 144 7.21 -4.79 -25.30
C ASP A 144 5.83 -4.18 -25.57
N LYS A 145 4.82 -4.56 -24.77
CA LYS A 145 3.44 -4.06 -24.90
C LYS A 145 3.32 -2.57 -24.59
N LEU A 146 4.06 -2.06 -23.62
CA LEU A 146 4.01 -0.64 -23.27
C LEU A 146 4.76 0.25 -24.27
N TYR A 147 5.91 -0.18 -24.80
CA TYR A 147 6.77 0.65 -25.65
C TYR A 147 6.53 0.48 -27.16
N ASN A 148 5.98 -0.65 -27.62
CA ASN A 148 5.71 -0.84 -29.06
C ASN A 148 4.37 -0.22 -29.50
N ASP A 149 3.42 -0.04 -28.58
CA ASP A 149 2.16 0.67 -28.84
C ASP A 149 2.40 2.17 -29.16
N ASP A 150 3.41 2.79 -28.52
CA ASP A 150 3.77 4.20 -28.75
C ASP A 150 4.27 4.47 -30.18
N LYS A 151 4.97 3.50 -30.79
CA LYS A 151 5.47 3.61 -32.17
C LYS A 151 4.38 3.43 -33.22
N ALA A 152 3.33 2.66 -32.92
CA ALA A 152 2.19 2.49 -33.81
C ALA A 152 1.29 3.75 -33.81
N ASN A 153 1.19 4.44 -32.67
CA ASN A 153 0.35 5.63 -32.52
C ASN A 153 1.03 6.94 -32.96
N SER A 154 2.36 6.98 -33.09
CA SER A 154 3.12 8.15 -33.61
C SER A 154 3.22 8.22 -35.15
N LYS A 155 2.58 7.29 -35.87
CA LYS A 155 2.62 7.22 -37.34
C LYS A 155 1.32 7.65 -38.04
N ASN A 156 0.33 8.16 -37.31
CA ASN A 156 -0.92 8.69 -37.86
C ASN A 156 -1.01 10.20 -37.68
#